data_AF-A0A1Q5MJ85-F1
#
_entry.id   AF-A0A1Q5MJ85-F1
#
_cell.length_a   1.000
_cell.length_b   1.000
_cell.length_c   1.000
_cell.angle_alpha   90.00
_cell.angle_beta   90.00
_cell.angle_gamma   90.00
#
_symmetry.space_group_name_H-M   'P 1'
#
loop_
_entity.id
_entity.type
_entity.pdbx_description
1 polymer ?
#
loop_
_entity_poly.entity_id
_entity_poly.type
_entity_poly.pdbx_seq_one_letter_code
_entity_poly.pdbx_strand_id
1 'polypeptide(L)'
;MAGLTPARLSPGYFALVMATGILSVGCQLRGWTLTARSLLVLTAVEYGLLVVLTVRRFVAHRRELAADVHDTRKAFLFFTFVAGTDVLAVGLAGQGHFVPAAVLLVIAALTWVVLGYTIPWAAVLGRSERPVVAAANGTWFVWVVASQSVAVAAATLEPHYEAARHGLAVVAVFSWSVGCVLYAASAIFVSLRLMLYPLEPRELDPPYWVSMGAVAITVVAGARIVEMESAPMVDAVRGLVAGLSVVFWCFATWLIPVLIAVGVWRHYVHRVPLAYEPTWWSIVFPLGMYAVAGMYLGRADDLPIVEWIGRTWLWVALTAWTLVLLAMLHTLFTTRSREPERT
;
A
#
# COMPACT_ATOMS: atom_id res chain seq x y z
N MET A 1 14.46 1.45 23.71
CA MET A 1 13.46 1.74 22.63
C MET A 1 14.07 1.74 21.20
N ALA A 2 14.54 0.60 20.68
CA ALA A 2 15.17 0.57 19.36
C ALA A 2 14.13 0.43 18.22
N GLY A 3 13.59 1.55 17.72
CA GLY A 3 12.83 1.57 16.44
C GLY A 3 11.55 2.40 16.39
N LEU A 4 11.02 2.83 17.54
CA LEU A 4 9.78 3.64 17.66
C LEU A 4 10.00 4.98 18.39
N THR A 5 11.24 5.47 18.44
CA THR A 5 11.47 6.86 18.86
C THR A 5 11.14 7.79 17.69
N PRO A 6 10.57 8.99 17.93
CA PRO A 6 10.23 9.92 16.85
C PRO A 6 11.39 10.20 15.88
N ALA A 7 12.64 10.20 16.34
CA ALA A 7 13.83 10.39 15.50
C ALA A 7 14.05 9.26 14.47
N ARG A 8 13.75 8.00 14.82
CA ARG A 8 14.05 6.81 13.99
C ARG A 8 12.81 6.17 13.35
N LEU A 9 11.65 6.82 13.45
CA LEU A 9 10.42 6.30 12.84
C LEU A 9 10.55 6.33 11.31
N SER A 10 10.68 5.15 10.70
CA SER A 10 10.68 5.01 9.24
C SER A 10 9.35 5.53 8.67
N PRO A 11 9.35 6.33 7.58
CA PRO A 11 8.12 6.73 6.91
C PRO A 11 7.27 5.54 6.46
N GLY A 12 7.90 4.39 6.21
CA GLY A 12 7.23 3.17 5.77
C GLY A 12 6.43 2.44 6.85
N TYR A 13 6.40 2.89 8.11
CA TYR A 13 5.60 2.23 9.15
C TYR A 13 4.09 2.29 8.90
N PHE A 14 3.59 3.24 8.08
CA PHE A 14 2.19 3.22 7.67
C PHE A 14 1.82 1.99 6.81
N ALA A 15 2.79 1.20 6.33
CA ALA A 15 2.54 -0.11 5.75
C ALA A 15 1.83 -1.07 6.72
N LEU A 16 2.01 -0.90 8.05
CA LEU A 16 1.25 -1.60 9.08
C LEU A 16 -0.25 -1.28 8.95
N VAL A 17 -0.60 0.01 8.90
CA VAL A 17 -1.98 0.48 8.74
C VAL A 17 -2.59 -0.03 7.44
N MET A 18 -1.82 0.04 6.35
CA MET A 18 -2.22 -0.49 5.05
C MET A 18 -2.57 -1.98 5.14
N ALA A 19 -1.70 -2.77 5.76
CA ALA A 19 -1.86 -4.22 5.90
C ALA A 19 -3.05 -4.60 6.79
N THR A 20 -3.19 -3.99 7.97
CA THR A 20 -4.32 -4.26 8.88
C THR A 20 -5.64 -3.79 8.26
N GLY A 21 -5.64 -2.61 7.64
CA GLY A 21 -6.83 -2.03 7.02
C GLY A 21 -7.37 -2.86 5.86
N ILE A 22 -6.49 -3.35 4.97
CA ILE A 22 -6.96 -4.16 3.83
C ILE A 22 -7.52 -5.53 4.27
N LEU A 23 -6.99 -6.10 5.36
CA LEU A 23 -7.52 -7.33 5.94
C LEU A 23 -8.90 -7.11 6.58
N SER A 24 -9.12 -5.93 7.20
CA SER A 24 -10.45 -5.52 7.65
C SER A 24 -11.44 -5.51 6.48
N VAL A 25 -11.09 -4.85 5.37
CA VAL A 25 -11.92 -4.80 4.15
C VAL A 25 -12.17 -6.21 3.60
N GLY A 26 -11.14 -7.05 3.50
CA GLY A 26 -11.28 -8.44 3.05
C GLY A 26 -12.20 -9.28 3.94
N CYS A 27 -12.09 -9.15 5.27
CA CYS A 27 -12.99 -9.80 6.21
C CYS A 27 -14.43 -9.31 6.06
N GLN A 28 -14.62 -8.02 5.79
CA GLN A 28 -15.94 -7.46 5.53
C GLN A 28 -16.57 -8.04 4.27
N LEU A 29 -15.82 -8.16 3.18
CA LEU A 29 -16.30 -8.78 1.92
C LEU A 29 -16.70 -10.25 2.10
N ARG A 30 -16.15 -10.93 3.12
CA ARG A 30 -16.50 -12.31 3.51
C ARG A 30 -17.70 -12.38 4.46
N GLY A 31 -18.21 -11.25 4.95
CA GLY A 31 -19.26 -11.21 5.97
C GLY A 31 -18.75 -11.50 7.39
N TRP A 32 -17.44 -11.52 7.63
CA TRP A 32 -16.85 -11.72 8.97
C TRP A 32 -16.86 -10.42 9.77
N THR A 33 -18.07 -9.96 10.12
CA THR A 33 -18.32 -8.63 10.68
C THR A 33 -17.52 -8.34 11.95
N LEU A 34 -17.43 -9.28 12.88
CA LEU A 34 -16.67 -9.10 14.12
C LEU A 34 -15.17 -8.94 13.84
N THR A 35 -14.59 -9.81 13.02
CA THR A 35 -13.16 -9.76 12.65
C THR A 35 -12.83 -8.49 11.90
N ALA A 36 -13.68 -8.09 10.93
CA ALA A 36 -13.53 -6.85 10.19
C ALA A 36 -13.55 -5.63 11.13
N ARG A 37 -14.51 -5.56 12.06
CA ARG A 37 -14.59 -4.46 13.03
C ARG A 37 -13.36 -4.39 13.93
N SER A 38 -12.90 -5.52 14.46
CA SER A 38 -11.71 -5.57 15.31
C SER A 38 -10.46 -5.09 14.57
N LEU A 39 -10.27 -5.55 13.32
CA LEU A 39 -9.15 -5.09 12.48
C LEU A 39 -9.29 -3.61 12.11
N LEU A 40 -10.50 -3.09 11.88
CA LEU A 40 -10.69 -1.66 11.61
C LEU A 40 -10.34 -0.80 12.83
N VAL A 41 -10.79 -1.20 14.03
CA VAL A 41 -10.44 -0.48 15.27
C VAL A 41 -8.93 -0.50 15.47
N LEU A 42 -8.28 -1.64 15.25
CA LEU A 42 -6.84 -1.73 15.31
C LEU A 42 -6.15 -0.82 14.28
N THR A 43 -6.65 -0.80 13.04
CA THR A 43 -6.17 0.09 11.97
C THR A 43 -6.28 1.57 12.39
N ALA A 44 -7.40 1.97 13.00
CA ALA A 44 -7.61 3.33 13.47
C ALA A 44 -6.65 3.71 14.61
N VAL A 45 -6.39 2.79 15.55
CA VAL A 45 -5.43 2.98 16.65
C VAL A 45 -3.99 3.10 16.10
N GLU A 46 -3.60 2.20 15.21
CA GLU A 46 -2.29 2.22 14.54
C GLU A 46 -2.08 3.52 13.76
N TYR A 47 -3.10 3.94 13.01
CA TYR A 47 -3.09 5.19 12.25
C TYR A 47 -2.93 6.40 13.18
N GLY A 48 -3.76 6.52 14.21
CA GLY A 48 -3.69 7.63 15.17
C GLY A 48 -2.33 7.73 15.85
N LEU A 49 -1.78 6.58 16.27
CA LEU A 49 -0.44 6.52 16.87
C LEU A 49 0.64 7.00 15.90
N LEU A 50 0.65 6.50 14.67
CA LEU A 50 1.65 6.86 13.68
C LEU A 50 1.54 8.32 13.22
N VAL A 51 0.32 8.87 13.12
CA VAL A 51 0.10 10.29 12.86
C VAL A 51 0.70 11.13 13.98
N VAL A 52 0.41 10.81 15.25
CA VAL A 52 0.98 11.55 16.40
C VAL A 52 2.51 11.47 16.40
N LEU A 53 3.09 10.30 16.16
CA LEU A 53 4.55 10.15 16.11
C LEU A 53 5.16 10.90 14.92
N THR A 54 4.51 10.92 13.77
CA THR A 54 4.96 11.62 12.57
C THR A 54 4.87 13.13 12.75
N VAL A 55 3.79 13.65 13.35
CA VAL A 55 3.66 15.08 13.68
C VAL A 55 4.72 15.49 14.69
N ARG A 56 4.97 14.69 15.73
CA ARG A 56 6.06 14.94 16.67
C ARG A 56 7.43 14.94 15.99
N ARG A 57 7.67 14.02 15.04
CA ARG A 57 8.89 13.98 14.23
C ARG A 57 9.02 15.23 13.36
N PHE A 58 7.93 15.69 12.75
CA PHE A 58 7.90 16.91 11.94
C PHE A 58 8.29 18.15 12.75
N VAL A 59 7.77 18.28 13.98
CA VAL A 59 8.06 19.44 14.86
C VAL A 59 9.47 19.36 15.46
N ALA A 60 9.88 18.21 15.98
CA ALA A 60 11.13 18.07 16.74
C ALA A 60 12.35 17.70 15.88
N HIS A 61 12.18 17.01 14.74
CA HIS A 61 13.24 16.41 13.94
C HIS A 61 13.14 16.78 12.44
N ARG A 62 12.75 18.03 12.13
CA ARG A 62 12.55 18.52 10.75
C ARG A 62 13.72 18.25 9.79
N ARG A 63 14.96 18.31 10.28
CA ARG A 63 16.17 18.08 9.46
C ARG A 63 16.29 16.63 9.03
N GLU A 64 16.01 15.70 9.93
CA GLU A 64 16.04 14.25 9.65
C GLU A 64 14.91 13.87 8.70
N LEU A 65 13.72 14.45 8.88
CA LEU A 65 12.59 14.25 7.98
C LEU A 65 12.88 14.78 6.57
N ALA A 66 13.44 15.99 6.46
CA ALA A 66 13.84 16.56 5.18
C ALA A 66 14.92 15.71 4.49
N ALA A 67 15.87 15.15 5.26
CA ALA A 67 16.88 14.23 4.71
C ALA A 67 16.24 12.95 4.12
N ASP A 68 15.23 12.38 4.78
CA ASP A 68 14.51 11.20 4.26
C ASP A 68 13.73 11.51 2.97
N VAL A 69 13.19 12.73 2.81
CA VAL A 69 12.49 13.16 1.57
C VAL A 69 13.47 13.27 0.38
N HIS A 70 14.73 13.63 0.62
CA HIS A 70 15.75 13.72 -0.43
C HIS A 70 16.45 12.37 -0.71
N ASP A 71 16.26 11.38 0.15
CA ASP A 71 16.73 10.02 -0.08
C ASP A 71 15.75 9.23 -0.95
N THR A 72 16.02 9.09 -2.25
CA THR A 72 15.20 8.35 -3.22
C THR A 72 14.91 6.90 -2.82
N ARG A 73 15.72 6.27 -1.96
CA ARG A 73 15.44 4.91 -1.46
C ARG A 73 14.31 4.89 -0.42
N LYS A 74 14.02 6.02 0.22
CA LYS A 74 13.02 6.19 1.29
C LYS A 74 11.89 7.14 0.95
N ALA A 75 12.11 8.09 0.04
CA ALA A 75 11.15 9.15 -0.28
C ALA A 75 9.79 8.58 -0.68
N PHE A 76 9.76 7.50 -1.45
CA PHE A 76 8.51 6.87 -1.85
C PHE A 76 7.75 6.21 -0.69
N LEU A 77 8.40 5.92 0.44
CA LEU A 77 7.72 5.39 1.62
C LEU A 77 6.77 6.41 2.26
N PHE A 78 6.93 7.71 2.01
CA PHE A 78 5.96 8.72 2.49
C PHE A 78 4.56 8.53 1.90
N PHE A 79 4.46 7.93 0.70
CA PHE A 79 3.17 7.58 0.10
C PHE A 79 2.40 6.49 0.88
N THR A 80 3.05 5.75 1.78
CA THR A 80 2.33 4.83 2.69
C THR A 80 1.35 5.57 3.59
N PHE A 81 1.58 6.85 3.91
CA PHE A 81 0.61 7.69 4.62
C PHE A 81 -0.69 7.87 3.83
N VAL A 82 -0.60 8.15 2.52
CA VAL A 82 -1.77 8.30 1.64
C VAL A 82 -2.56 6.99 1.62
N ALA A 83 -1.89 5.88 1.29
CA ALA A 83 -2.52 4.57 1.22
C ALA A 83 -3.11 4.10 2.56
N GLY A 84 -2.41 4.37 3.66
CA GLY A 84 -2.89 4.09 5.02
C GLY A 84 -4.12 4.93 5.41
N THR A 85 -4.17 6.19 4.97
CA THR A 85 -5.31 7.08 5.19
C THR A 85 -6.53 6.63 4.39
N ASP A 86 -6.35 6.31 3.11
CA ASP A 86 -7.44 5.87 2.23
C ASP A 86 -7.98 4.49 2.62
N VAL A 87 -7.15 3.54 3.04
CA VAL A 87 -7.67 2.22 3.46
C VAL A 87 -8.51 2.34 4.73
N LEU A 88 -8.15 3.24 5.65
CA LEU A 88 -8.96 3.56 6.82
C LEU A 88 -10.28 4.22 6.40
N ALA A 89 -10.23 5.15 5.43
CA ALA A 89 -11.43 5.76 4.85
C ALA A 89 -12.38 4.71 4.25
N VAL A 90 -11.85 3.79 3.43
CA VAL A 90 -12.62 2.70 2.80
C VAL A 90 -13.22 1.77 3.86
N GLY A 91 -12.45 1.40 4.88
CA GLY A 91 -12.95 0.59 5.99
C GLY A 91 -14.06 1.26 6.79
N LEU A 92 -13.93 2.57 7.06
CA LEU A 92 -14.97 3.37 7.73
C LEU A 92 -16.23 3.51 6.88
N ALA A 93 -16.08 3.79 5.58
CA ALA A 93 -17.19 3.85 4.64
C ALA A 93 -17.93 2.51 4.57
N GLY A 94 -17.21 1.38 4.57
CA GLY A 94 -17.79 0.04 4.64
C GLY A 94 -18.67 -0.16 5.88
N GLN A 95 -18.41 0.53 6.99
CA GLN A 95 -19.23 0.47 8.21
C GLN A 95 -20.28 1.58 8.30
N GLY A 96 -20.47 2.38 7.23
CA GLY A 96 -21.45 3.47 7.16
C GLY A 96 -20.95 4.82 7.70
N HIS A 97 -19.66 4.93 8.05
CA HIS A 97 -19.07 6.19 8.53
C HIS A 97 -18.55 7.06 7.38
N PHE A 98 -19.47 7.55 6.54
CA PHE A 98 -19.13 8.25 5.29
C PHE A 98 -18.48 9.62 5.48
N VAL A 99 -18.83 10.37 6.53
CA VAL A 99 -18.28 11.72 6.77
C VAL A 99 -16.79 11.65 7.15
N PRO A 100 -16.38 10.85 8.16
CA PRO A 100 -14.97 10.63 8.44
C PRO A 100 -14.20 10.10 7.22
N ALA A 101 -14.78 9.17 6.46
CA ALA A 101 -14.16 8.64 5.26
C ALA A 101 -13.90 9.71 4.20
N ALA A 102 -14.86 10.62 3.96
CA ALA A 102 -14.69 11.72 3.02
C ALA A 102 -13.60 12.71 3.46
N VAL A 103 -13.52 13.02 4.76
CA VAL A 103 -12.45 13.87 5.31
C VAL A 103 -11.07 13.22 5.08
N LEU A 104 -10.95 11.92 5.36
CA LEU A 104 -9.72 11.18 5.14
C LEU A 104 -9.33 11.14 3.65
N LEU A 105 -10.29 10.94 2.75
CA LEU A 105 -10.04 11.01 1.30
C LEU A 105 -9.49 12.39 0.90
N VAL A 106 -10.07 13.49 1.40
CA VAL A 106 -9.57 14.84 1.09
C VAL A 106 -8.12 15.01 1.58
N ILE A 107 -7.82 14.58 2.81
CA ILE A 107 -6.46 14.63 3.37
C ILE A 107 -5.49 13.80 2.53
N ALA A 108 -5.87 12.58 2.16
CA ALA A 108 -5.07 11.66 1.36
C ALA A 108 -4.83 12.22 -0.05
N ALA A 109 -5.87 12.68 -0.73
CA ALA A 109 -5.79 13.24 -2.08
C ALA A 109 -4.91 14.50 -2.13
N LEU A 110 -5.06 15.43 -1.17
CA LEU A 110 -4.21 16.62 -1.09
C LEU A 110 -2.75 16.23 -0.83
N THR A 111 -2.52 15.29 0.08
CA THR A 111 -1.17 14.81 0.39
C THR A 111 -0.56 14.07 -0.79
N TRP A 112 -1.34 13.29 -1.53
CA TRP A 112 -0.92 12.60 -2.75
C TRP A 112 -0.49 13.59 -3.84
N VAL A 113 -1.26 14.66 -4.08
CA VAL A 113 -0.89 15.71 -5.05
C VAL A 113 0.41 16.37 -4.62
N VAL A 114 0.52 16.82 -3.36
CA VAL A 114 1.74 17.47 -2.85
C VAL A 114 2.95 16.55 -3.01
N LEU A 115 2.88 15.33 -2.49
CA LEU A 115 3.97 14.36 -2.56
C LEU A 115 4.30 13.94 -3.99
N GLY A 116 3.27 13.78 -4.83
CA GLY A 116 3.35 13.39 -6.23
C GLY A 116 4.16 14.36 -7.08
N TYR A 117 4.15 15.65 -6.75
CA TYR A 117 5.02 16.63 -7.40
C TYR A 117 6.33 16.83 -6.64
N THR A 118 6.34 16.85 -5.31
CA THR A 118 7.57 17.17 -4.55
C THR A 118 8.61 16.06 -4.58
N ILE A 119 8.22 14.78 -4.50
CA ILE A 119 9.18 13.66 -4.42
C ILE A 119 9.90 13.45 -5.76
N PRO A 120 9.22 13.33 -6.91
CA PRO A 120 9.92 13.21 -8.20
C PRO A 120 10.77 14.44 -8.50
N TRP A 121 10.27 15.65 -8.18
CA TRP A 121 11.04 16.88 -8.30
C TRP A 121 12.33 16.85 -7.47
N ALA A 122 12.25 16.47 -6.20
CA ALA A 122 13.41 16.33 -5.32
C ALA A 122 14.37 15.22 -5.80
N ALA A 123 13.85 14.12 -6.34
CA ALA A 123 14.65 13.03 -6.89
C ALA A 123 15.41 13.43 -8.17
N VAL A 124 14.80 14.25 -9.03
CA VAL A 124 15.38 14.67 -10.32
C VAL A 124 16.34 15.86 -10.15
N LEU A 125 16.00 16.84 -9.33
CA LEU A 125 16.76 18.10 -9.19
C LEU A 125 17.66 18.15 -7.95
N GLY A 126 17.40 17.32 -6.95
CA GLY A 126 18.11 17.36 -5.66
C GLY A 126 19.41 16.55 -5.62
N ARG A 127 19.77 15.80 -6.67
CA ARG A 127 20.97 14.94 -6.67
C ARG A 127 22.06 15.40 -7.63
N SER A 128 23.28 15.47 -7.10
CA SER A 128 24.54 15.57 -7.84
C SER A 128 25.00 14.21 -8.40
N GLU A 129 24.58 13.09 -7.80
CA GLU A 129 24.97 11.74 -8.22
C GLU A 129 23.96 11.11 -9.19
N ARG A 130 24.41 10.92 -10.42
CA ARG A 130 23.72 10.15 -11.47
C ARG A 130 24.42 8.80 -11.64
N PRO A 131 23.67 7.73 -11.94
CA PRO A 131 22.27 7.71 -12.39
C PRO A 131 21.24 7.34 -11.29
N VAL A 132 20.05 7.98 -11.35
CA VAL A 132 18.91 7.75 -10.44
C VAL A 132 18.41 6.30 -10.47
N VAL A 133 18.55 5.61 -11.60
CA VAL A 133 18.15 4.21 -11.80
C VAL A 133 18.85 3.27 -10.80
N ALA A 134 20.08 3.56 -10.39
CA ALA A 134 20.81 2.75 -9.41
C ALA A 134 20.13 2.74 -8.01
N ALA A 135 19.27 3.72 -7.72
CA ALA A 135 18.53 3.81 -6.46
C ALA A 135 17.10 3.25 -6.56
N ALA A 136 16.66 2.75 -7.73
CA ALA A 136 15.34 2.17 -7.89
C ALA A 136 15.21 0.85 -7.11
N ASN A 137 14.12 0.72 -6.35
CA ASN A 137 13.83 -0.46 -5.53
C ASN A 137 12.30 -0.65 -5.41
N GLY A 138 11.87 -1.69 -4.68
CA GLY A 138 10.45 -2.01 -4.51
C GLY A 138 9.59 -0.89 -3.93
N THR A 139 10.17 0.08 -3.21
CA THR A 139 9.42 1.20 -2.61
C THR A 139 8.81 2.14 -3.65
N TRP A 140 9.34 2.18 -4.87
CA TRP A 140 8.81 3.02 -5.95
C TRP A 140 7.36 2.67 -6.29
N PHE A 141 6.99 1.40 -6.17
CA PHE A 141 5.61 0.94 -6.37
C PHE A 141 4.62 1.47 -5.32
N VAL A 142 5.10 1.96 -4.16
CA VAL A 142 4.22 2.62 -3.17
C VAL A 142 3.60 3.90 -3.75
N TRP A 143 4.28 4.56 -4.71
CA TRP A 143 3.72 5.70 -5.42
C TRP A 143 2.44 5.33 -6.20
N VAL A 144 2.48 4.17 -6.87
CA VAL A 144 1.32 3.59 -7.55
C VAL A 144 0.22 3.30 -6.55
N VAL A 145 0.57 2.65 -5.43
CA VAL A 145 -0.39 2.27 -4.40
C VAL A 145 -1.13 3.49 -3.85
N ALA A 146 -0.45 4.61 -3.62
CA ALA A 146 -1.10 5.84 -3.18
C ALA A 146 -2.04 6.44 -4.24
N SER A 147 -1.66 6.41 -5.52
CA SER A 147 -2.56 6.87 -6.60
C SER A 147 -3.82 6.01 -6.67
N GLN A 148 -3.64 4.69 -6.60
CA GLN A 148 -4.75 3.74 -6.67
C GLN A 148 -5.61 3.77 -5.40
N SER A 149 -5.05 4.05 -4.23
CA SER A 149 -5.84 4.15 -3.00
C SER A 149 -6.83 5.32 -3.03
N VAL A 150 -6.40 6.46 -3.60
CA VAL A 150 -7.28 7.62 -3.83
C VAL A 150 -8.42 7.22 -4.79
N ALA A 151 -8.09 6.44 -5.84
CA ALA A 151 -9.10 5.94 -6.77
C ALA A 151 -10.15 5.05 -6.08
N VAL A 152 -9.68 4.08 -5.27
CA VAL A 152 -10.55 3.20 -4.48
C VAL A 152 -11.44 4.01 -3.54
N ALA A 153 -10.87 4.91 -2.74
CA ALA A 153 -11.63 5.68 -1.76
C ALA A 153 -12.66 6.61 -2.42
N ALA A 154 -12.32 7.25 -3.55
CA ALA A 154 -13.26 8.06 -4.32
C ALA A 154 -14.42 7.21 -4.90
N ALA A 155 -14.12 6.06 -5.51
CA ALA A 155 -15.13 5.14 -6.04
C ALA A 155 -15.96 4.45 -4.92
N THR A 156 -15.41 4.32 -3.72
CA THR A 156 -16.15 3.85 -2.54
C THR A 156 -17.18 4.88 -2.05
N LEU A 157 -16.85 6.17 -2.10
CA LEU A 157 -17.71 7.23 -1.58
C LEU A 157 -18.72 7.76 -2.61
N GLU A 158 -18.45 7.61 -3.91
CA GLU A 158 -19.31 8.16 -4.97
C GLU A 158 -20.80 7.82 -4.83
N PRO A 159 -21.21 6.56 -4.60
CA PRO A 159 -22.63 6.21 -4.49
C PRO A 159 -23.36 6.89 -3.33
N HIS A 160 -22.63 7.43 -2.36
CA HIS A 160 -23.17 8.02 -1.13
C HIS A 160 -23.22 9.55 -1.15
N TYR A 161 -22.61 10.21 -2.14
CA TYR A 161 -22.57 11.67 -2.25
C TYR A 161 -23.03 12.12 -3.64
N GLU A 162 -24.34 12.13 -3.87
CA GLU A 162 -24.95 12.49 -5.16
C GLU A 162 -24.48 13.86 -5.68
N ALA A 163 -24.41 14.87 -4.80
CA ALA A 163 -23.93 16.21 -5.15
C ALA A 163 -22.45 16.25 -5.60
N ALA A 164 -21.64 15.30 -5.17
CA ALA A 164 -20.22 15.20 -5.50
C ALA A 164 -19.90 14.09 -6.51
N ARG A 165 -20.91 13.38 -7.03
CA ARG A 165 -20.76 12.19 -7.89
C ARG A 165 -19.78 12.40 -9.04
N HIS A 166 -19.99 13.47 -9.82
CA HIS A 166 -19.15 13.80 -10.97
C HIS A 166 -17.71 14.10 -10.55
N GLY A 167 -17.51 14.79 -9.43
CA GLY A 167 -16.17 15.08 -8.90
C GLY A 167 -15.45 13.82 -8.46
N LEU A 168 -16.14 12.94 -7.72
CA LEU A 168 -15.58 11.66 -7.26
C LEU A 168 -15.27 10.72 -8.44
N ALA A 169 -16.12 10.68 -9.46
CA ALA A 169 -15.86 9.98 -10.72
C ALA A 169 -14.59 10.48 -11.42
N VAL A 170 -14.43 11.80 -11.54
CA VAL A 170 -13.22 12.39 -12.13
C VAL A 170 -11.99 12.05 -11.29
N VAL A 171 -12.05 12.18 -9.96
CA VAL A 171 -10.94 11.84 -9.06
C VAL A 171 -10.57 10.36 -9.19
N ALA A 172 -11.56 9.46 -9.20
CA ALA A 172 -11.33 8.02 -9.31
C ALA A 172 -10.64 7.66 -10.63
N VAL A 173 -11.20 8.09 -11.77
CA VAL A 173 -10.63 7.79 -13.09
C VAL A 173 -9.27 8.46 -13.30
N PHE A 174 -9.10 9.70 -12.84
CA PHE A 174 -7.83 10.44 -12.95
C PHE A 174 -6.72 9.74 -12.16
N SER A 175 -6.96 9.45 -10.88
CA SER A 175 -5.97 8.82 -10.01
C SER A 175 -5.68 7.37 -10.42
N TRP A 176 -6.67 6.63 -10.93
CA TRP A 176 -6.46 5.31 -11.53
C TRP A 176 -5.55 5.36 -12.76
N SER A 177 -5.82 6.31 -13.67
CA SER A 177 -5.05 6.50 -14.90
C SER A 177 -3.59 6.88 -14.60
N VAL A 178 -3.39 7.82 -13.68
CA VAL A 178 -2.04 8.18 -13.21
C VAL A 178 -1.35 6.96 -12.62
N GLY A 179 -2.02 6.19 -11.77
CA GLY A 179 -1.47 4.98 -11.17
C GLY A 179 -1.01 3.94 -12.20
N CYS A 180 -1.78 3.72 -13.26
CA CYS A 180 -1.40 2.81 -14.36
C CYS A 180 -0.09 3.26 -15.05
N VAL A 181 0.04 4.55 -15.36
CA VAL A 181 1.27 5.10 -15.96
C VAL A 181 2.45 5.01 -15.00
N LEU A 182 2.22 5.32 -13.72
CA LEU A 182 3.24 5.21 -12.67
C LEU A 182 3.72 3.77 -12.49
N TYR A 183 2.83 2.78 -12.64
CA TYR A 183 3.19 1.37 -12.57
C TYR A 183 4.14 0.99 -13.70
N ALA A 184 3.80 1.34 -14.94
CA ALA A 184 4.65 1.08 -16.09
C ALA A 184 6.03 1.73 -15.92
N ALA A 185 6.07 3.01 -15.51
CA ALA A 185 7.33 3.72 -15.27
C ALA A 185 8.17 3.06 -14.17
N SER A 186 7.56 2.74 -13.01
CA SER A 186 8.25 2.09 -11.88
C SER A 186 8.77 0.70 -12.26
N ALA A 187 7.97 -0.08 -12.98
CA ALA A 187 8.36 -1.40 -13.47
C ALA A 187 9.54 -1.32 -14.42
N ILE A 188 9.58 -0.34 -15.33
CA ILE A 188 10.71 -0.11 -16.23
C ILE A 188 11.96 0.24 -15.42
N PHE A 189 11.90 1.22 -14.51
CA PHE A 189 13.07 1.65 -13.74
C PHE A 189 13.62 0.56 -12.83
N VAL A 190 12.74 -0.17 -12.15
CA VAL A 190 13.15 -1.29 -11.29
C VAL A 190 13.74 -2.42 -12.15
N SER A 191 13.11 -2.78 -13.29
CA SER A 191 13.66 -3.81 -14.19
C SER A 191 15.04 -3.43 -14.72
N LEU A 192 15.22 -2.18 -15.15
CA LEU A 192 16.51 -1.65 -15.57
C LEU A 192 17.55 -1.73 -14.44
N ARG A 193 17.16 -1.41 -13.20
CA ARG A 193 18.05 -1.59 -12.03
C ARG A 193 18.45 -3.05 -11.84
N LEU A 194 17.53 -4.00 -12.01
CA LEU A 194 17.82 -5.43 -11.84
C LEU A 194 18.73 -5.96 -12.97
N MET A 195 18.65 -5.39 -14.18
CA MET A 195 19.45 -5.81 -15.34
C MET A 195 20.84 -5.15 -15.39
N LEU A 196 20.95 -3.89 -14.97
CA LEU A 196 22.17 -3.09 -15.15
C LEU A 196 23.11 -3.10 -13.93
N TYR A 197 22.59 -3.38 -12.74
CA TYR A 197 23.36 -3.31 -11.49
C TYR A 197 23.38 -4.65 -10.76
N PRO A 198 24.51 -5.02 -10.12
CA PRO A 198 24.57 -6.19 -9.26
C PRO A 198 23.44 -6.19 -8.22
N LEU A 199 22.93 -7.37 -7.91
CA LEU A 199 21.90 -7.60 -6.90
C LEU A 199 22.52 -8.33 -5.72
N GLU A 200 22.78 -7.61 -4.63
CA GLU A 200 23.11 -8.29 -3.39
C GLU A 200 21.84 -8.89 -2.77
N PRO A 201 21.90 -10.11 -2.19
CA PRO A 201 20.74 -10.73 -1.54
C PRO A 201 20.07 -9.88 -0.45
N ARG A 202 20.83 -8.97 0.16
CA ARG A 202 20.32 -8.04 1.18
C ARG A 202 19.49 -6.90 0.60
N GLU A 203 19.67 -6.57 -0.67
CA GLU A 203 18.96 -5.49 -1.37
C GLU A 203 17.61 -5.93 -1.93
N LEU A 204 17.34 -7.24 -2.04
CA LEU A 204 16.02 -7.78 -2.34
C LEU A 204 15.14 -7.76 -1.09
N ASP A 205 14.71 -6.56 -0.74
CA ASP A 205 13.99 -6.26 0.48
C ASP A 205 12.47 -6.57 0.36
N PRO A 206 11.77 -6.68 1.51
CA PRO A 206 10.32 -6.91 1.53
C PRO A 206 9.46 -6.02 0.59
N PRO A 207 9.79 -4.73 0.35
CA PRO A 207 9.09 -3.87 -0.59
C PRO A 207 8.97 -4.37 -2.03
N TYR A 208 9.77 -5.35 -2.49
CA TYR A 208 9.54 -5.93 -3.83
C TYR A 208 8.17 -6.60 -3.97
N TRP A 209 7.55 -7.06 -2.88
CA TRP A 209 6.16 -7.55 -2.89
C TRP A 209 5.15 -6.46 -3.24
N VAL A 210 5.49 -5.18 -3.04
CA VAL A 210 4.65 -4.04 -3.41
C VAL A 210 4.48 -3.95 -4.93
N SER A 211 5.38 -4.52 -5.74
CA SER A 211 5.16 -4.65 -7.19
C SER A 211 3.86 -5.38 -7.51
N MET A 212 3.66 -6.58 -6.94
CA MET A 212 2.41 -7.32 -7.07
C MET A 212 1.25 -6.59 -6.40
N GLY A 213 1.47 -6.03 -5.20
CA GLY A 213 0.42 -5.31 -4.47
C GLY A 213 -0.11 -4.07 -5.19
N ALA A 214 0.75 -3.35 -5.92
CA ALA A 214 0.39 -2.18 -6.72
C ALA A 214 -0.52 -2.54 -7.89
N VAL A 215 -0.27 -3.67 -8.56
CA VAL A 215 -1.17 -4.19 -9.60
C VAL A 215 -2.48 -4.64 -8.97
N ALA A 216 -2.44 -5.33 -7.83
CA ALA A 216 -3.65 -5.80 -7.15
C ALA A 216 -4.57 -4.64 -6.72
N ILE A 217 -4.04 -3.53 -6.17
CA ILE A 217 -4.87 -2.35 -5.85
C ILE A 217 -5.38 -1.65 -7.12
N THR A 218 -4.64 -1.71 -8.23
CA THR A 218 -5.11 -1.21 -9.53
C THR A 218 -6.34 -1.99 -10.01
N VAL A 219 -6.39 -3.30 -9.76
CA VAL A 219 -7.57 -4.15 -10.00
C VAL A 219 -8.72 -3.78 -9.07
N VAL A 220 -8.47 -3.57 -7.78
CA VAL A 220 -9.53 -3.14 -6.83
C VAL A 220 -10.13 -1.80 -7.28
N ALA A 221 -9.28 -0.82 -7.59
CA ALA A 221 -9.71 0.48 -8.09
C ALA A 221 -10.51 0.36 -9.38
N GLY A 222 -10.05 -0.48 -10.33
CA GLY A 222 -10.74 -0.71 -11.58
C GLY A 222 -12.12 -1.35 -11.39
N ALA A 223 -12.21 -2.42 -10.59
CA ALA A 223 -13.48 -3.06 -10.24
C ALA A 223 -14.45 -2.08 -9.57
N ARG A 224 -13.95 -1.23 -8.65
CA ARG A 224 -14.77 -0.19 -8.01
C ARG A 224 -15.24 0.87 -8.99
N ILE A 225 -14.42 1.29 -9.96
CA ILE A 225 -14.81 2.22 -11.03
C ILE A 225 -15.89 1.61 -11.92
N VAL A 226 -15.78 0.32 -12.23
CA VAL A 226 -16.79 -0.42 -13.03
C VAL A 226 -18.13 -0.52 -12.29
N GLU A 227 -18.13 -0.52 -10.96
CA GLU A 227 -19.34 -0.50 -10.12
C GLU A 227 -19.94 0.90 -9.90
N MET A 228 -19.26 1.98 -10.30
CA MET A 228 -19.77 3.35 -10.10
C MET A 228 -21.01 3.62 -10.95
N GLU A 229 -21.86 4.53 -10.46
CA GLU A 229 -23.01 5.04 -11.19
C GLU A 229 -22.61 5.68 -12.52
N SER A 230 -23.53 5.75 -13.47
CA SER A 230 -23.26 6.36 -14.78
C SER A 230 -22.84 7.83 -14.64
N ALA A 231 -21.67 8.15 -15.19
CA ALA A 231 -21.12 9.49 -15.27
C ALA A 231 -20.27 9.57 -16.54
N PRO A 232 -20.25 10.70 -17.28
CA PRO A 232 -19.59 10.76 -18.59
C PRO A 232 -18.15 10.25 -18.62
N MET A 233 -17.37 10.53 -17.56
CA MET A 233 -15.99 10.08 -17.43
C MET A 233 -15.89 8.57 -17.21
N VAL A 234 -16.75 7.99 -16.36
CA VAL A 234 -16.76 6.55 -16.06
C VAL A 234 -17.21 5.78 -17.30
N ASP A 235 -18.29 6.23 -17.95
CA ASP A 235 -18.85 5.53 -19.11
C ASP A 235 -17.87 5.49 -20.29
N ALA A 236 -17.05 6.52 -20.44
CA ALA A 236 -15.98 6.56 -21.45
C ALA A 236 -14.88 5.50 -21.23
N VAL A 237 -14.62 5.10 -19.98
CA VAL A 237 -13.51 4.19 -19.64
C VAL A 237 -13.96 2.83 -19.13
N ARG A 238 -15.24 2.62 -18.81
CA ARG A 238 -15.76 1.44 -18.11
C ARG A 238 -15.31 0.11 -18.72
N GLY A 239 -15.50 -0.05 -20.04
CA GLY A 239 -15.10 -1.27 -20.74
C GLY A 239 -13.58 -1.49 -20.78
N LEU A 240 -12.80 -0.41 -20.92
CA LEU A 240 -11.34 -0.46 -20.89
C LEU A 240 -10.83 -0.84 -19.48
N VAL A 241 -11.38 -0.23 -18.45
CA VAL A 241 -11.02 -0.47 -17.05
C VAL A 241 -11.35 -1.91 -16.65
N ALA A 242 -12.52 -2.43 -17.03
CA ALA A 242 -12.89 -3.83 -16.80
C ALA A 242 -11.86 -4.79 -17.45
N GLY A 243 -11.61 -4.62 -18.76
CA GLY A 243 -10.65 -5.46 -19.48
C GLY A 243 -9.23 -5.40 -18.91
N LEU A 244 -8.75 -4.19 -18.57
CA LEU A 244 -7.42 -4.02 -17.96
C LEU A 244 -7.35 -4.59 -16.54
N SER A 245 -8.45 -4.58 -15.77
CA SER A 245 -8.49 -5.18 -14.43
C SER A 245 -8.27 -6.69 -14.49
N VAL A 246 -8.82 -7.38 -15.49
CA VAL A 246 -8.53 -8.82 -15.72
C VAL A 246 -7.07 -9.04 -16.09
N VAL A 247 -6.51 -8.25 -17.00
CA VAL A 247 -5.10 -8.34 -17.41
C VAL A 247 -4.16 -8.11 -16.22
N PHE A 248 -4.43 -7.09 -15.42
CA PHE A 248 -3.68 -6.77 -14.22
C PHE A 248 -3.81 -7.87 -13.16
N TRP A 249 -4.98 -8.47 -12.98
CA TRP A 249 -5.13 -9.60 -12.06
C TRP A 249 -4.27 -10.80 -12.50
N CYS A 250 -4.31 -11.16 -13.80
CA CYS A 250 -3.45 -12.20 -14.35
C CYS A 250 -1.96 -11.90 -14.13
N PHE A 251 -1.55 -10.65 -14.33
CA PHE A 251 -0.17 -10.23 -14.11
C PHE A 251 0.23 -10.26 -12.63
N ALA A 252 -0.65 -9.84 -11.71
CA ALA A 252 -0.43 -9.95 -10.27
C ALA A 252 -0.25 -11.42 -9.85
N THR A 253 -1.08 -12.32 -10.37
CA THR A 253 -0.96 -13.78 -10.17
C THR A 253 0.38 -14.31 -10.67
N TRP A 254 0.82 -13.85 -11.84
CA TRP A 254 2.10 -14.25 -12.45
C TRP A 254 3.32 -13.82 -11.62
N LEU A 255 3.25 -12.70 -10.90
CA LEU A 255 4.36 -12.21 -10.07
C LEU A 255 4.56 -13.05 -8.80
N ILE A 256 3.53 -13.74 -8.30
CA ILE A 256 3.58 -14.49 -7.03
C ILE A 256 4.70 -15.56 -7.03
N PRO A 257 4.79 -16.49 -8.03
CA PRO A 257 5.88 -17.47 -8.06
C PRO A 257 7.28 -16.84 -8.04
N VAL A 258 7.48 -15.74 -8.77
CA VAL A 258 8.77 -15.04 -8.83
C VAL A 258 9.13 -14.43 -7.48
N LEU A 259 8.17 -13.80 -6.80
CA LEU A 259 8.37 -13.20 -5.48
C LEU A 259 8.68 -14.26 -4.41
N ILE A 260 8.02 -15.43 -4.48
CA ILE A 260 8.33 -16.57 -3.61
C ILE A 260 9.75 -17.07 -3.90
N ALA A 261 10.12 -17.24 -5.18
CA ALA A 261 11.45 -17.69 -5.57
C ALA A 261 12.55 -16.73 -5.08
N VAL A 262 12.33 -15.42 -5.18
CA VAL A 262 13.23 -14.39 -4.61
C VAL A 262 13.37 -14.54 -3.10
N GLY A 263 12.26 -14.75 -2.38
CA GLY A 263 12.28 -14.97 -0.93
C GLY A 263 13.07 -16.21 -0.52
N VAL A 264 12.86 -17.34 -1.23
CA VAL A 264 13.61 -18.59 -1.02
C VAL A 264 15.10 -18.38 -1.35
N TRP A 265 15.42 -17.73 -2.45
CA TRP A 265 16.79 -17.42 -2.84
C TRP A 265 17.53 -16.57 -1.80
N ARG A 266 16.84 -15.56 -1.23
CA ARG A 266 17.38 -14.69 -0.17
C ARG A 266 17.63 -15.43 1.15
N HIS A 267 16.63 -16.16 1.64
CA HIS A 267 16.67 -16.70 3.01
C HIS A 267 17.19 -18.13 3.09
N TYR A 268 16.91 -18.96 2.10
CA TYR A 268 17.32 -20.36 2.10
C TYR A 268 18.67 -20.55 1.42
N VAL A 269 18.85 -19.99 0.22
CA VAL A 269 20.10 -20.17 -0.55
C VAL A 269 21.21 -19.26 -0.01
N HIS A 270 20.94 -17.96 0.17
CA HIS A 270 21.93 -16.99 0.65
C HIS A 270 21.96 -16.81 2.17
N ARG A 271 21.13 -17.56 2.91
CA ARG A 271 21.08 -17.61 4.39
C ARG A 271 21.02 -16.23 5.04
N VAL A 272 20.33 -15.27 4.42
CA VAL A 272 20.06 -13.97 5.06
C VAL A 272 19.13 -14.22 6.24
N PRO A 273 19.50 -13.82 7.47
CA PRO A 273 18.73 -14.14 8.67
C PRO A 273 17.33 -13.52 8.61
N LEU A 274 16.33 -14.27 9.08
CA LEU A 274 14.95 -13.81 9.25
C LEU A 274 14.85 -13.01 10.56
N ALA A 275 15.40 -11.80 10.56
CA ALA A 275 15.17 -10.83 11.62
C ALA A 275 13.94 -9.98 11.27
N TYR A 276 13.10 -9.70 12.25
CA TYR A 276 11.97 -8.79 12.06
C TYR A 276 12.49 -7.41 11.66
N GLU A 277 12.00 -6.92 10.52
CA GLU A 277 12.21 -5.56 10.06
C GLU A 277 10.85 -4.91 9.83
N PRO A 278 10.67 -3.60 10.10
CA PRO A 278 9.39 -2.92 9.89
C PRO A 278 8.86 -3.02 8.45
N THR A 279 9.75 -3.20 7.49
CA THR A 279 9.43 -3.38 6.07
C THR A 279 8.66 -4.66 5.79
N TRP A 280 8.63 -5.66 6.69
CA TRP A 280 7.87 -6.90 6.53
C TRP A 280 6.37 -6.66 6.37
N TRP A 281 5.83 -5.58 6.94
CA TRP A 281 4.44 -5.15 6.70
C TRP A 281 4.14 -4.86 5.22
N SER A 282 5.17 -4.53 4.43
CA SER A 282 5.07 -4.33 2.98
C SER A 282 4.85 -5.65 2.20
N ILE A 283 4.92 -6.81 2.85
CA ILE A 283 4.54 -8.13 2.28
C ILE A 283 3.08 -8.44 2.60
N VAL A 284 2.64 -8.13 3.81
CA VAL A 284 1.28 -8.43 4.28
C VAL A 284 0.24 -7.65 3.48
N PHE A 285 0.51 -6.36 3.22
CA PHE A 285 -0.38 -5.52 2.43
C PHE A 285 -0.66 -6.11 1.02
N PRO A 286 0.33 -6.45 0.18
CA PRO A 286 0.10 -7.08 -1.11
C PRO A 286 -0.69 -8.38 -1.05
N LEU A 287 -0.44 -9.23 -0.05
CA LEU A 287 -1.19 -10.49 0.12
C LEU A 287 -2.68 -10.22 0.40
N GLY A 288 -2.97 -9.27 1.30
CA GLY A 288 -4.35 -8.87 1.58
C GLY A 288 -5.00 -8.19 0.37
N MET A 289 -4.24 -7.35 -0.34
CA MET A 289 -4.72 -6.65 -1.53
C MET A 289 -5.06 -7.61 -2.68
N TYR A 290 -4.25 -8.64 -2.92
CA TYR A 290 -4.55 -9.66 -3.93
C TYR A 290 -5.83 -10.45 -3.59
N ALA A 291 -6.07 -10.77 -2.31
CA ALA A 291 -7.32 -11.38 -1.88
C ALA A 291 -8.52 -10.48 -2.17
N VAL A 292 -8.42 -9.20 -1.80
CA VAL A 292 -9.48 -8.20 -2.02
C VAL A 292 -9.71 -7.92 -3.51
N ALA A 293 -8.65 -7.86 -4.31
CA ALA A 293 -8.71 -7.73 -5.76
C ALA A 293 -9.49 -8.87 -6.40
N GLY A 294 -9.19 -10.12 -6.04
CA GLY A 294 -9.92 -11.28 -6.54
C GLY A 294 -11.41 -11.26 -6.16
N MET A 295 -11.74 -10.81 -4.94
CA MET A 295 -13.13 -10.70 -4.50
C MET A 295 -13.91 -9.60 -5.22
N TYR A 296 -13.34 -8.39 -5.39
CA TYR A 296 -14.01 -7.31 -6.11
C TYR A 296 -14.13 -7.61 -7.60
N LEU A 297 -13.03 -8.01 -8.25
CA LEU A 297 -13.03 -8.32 -9.67
C LEU A 297 -13.99 -9.47 -9.99
N GLY A 298 -13.98 -10.52 -9.17
CA GLY A 298 -14.86 -11.66 -9.34
C GLY A 298 -16.35 -11.33 -9.25
N ARG A 299 -16.72 -10.29 -8.48
CA ARG A 299 -18.11 -9.81 -8.37
C ARG A 299 -18.49 -8.83 -9.45
N ALA A 300 -17.58 -7.91 -9.81
CA ALA A 300 -17.82 -6.87 -10.80
C ALA A 300 -17.99 -7.47 -12.21
N ASP A 301 -17.19 -8.49 -12.55
CA ASP A 301 -17.16 -9.10 -13.89
C ASP A 301 -17.77 -10.53 -13.95
N ASP A 302 -18.46 -10.97 -12.90
CA ASP A 302 -19.06 -12.32 -12.76
C ASP A 302 -18.06 -13.47 -13.04
N LEU A 303 -16.90 -13.41 -12.38
CA LEU A 303 -15.81 -14.38 -12.48
C LEU A 303 -15.71 -15.22 -11.20
N PRO A 304 -16.53 -16.28 -11.02
CA PRO A 304 -16.65 -17.00 -9.75
C PRO A 304 -15.35 -17.69 -9.30
N ILE A 305 -14.50 -18.10 -10.25
CA ILE A 305 -13.18 -18.69 -9.96
C ILE A 305 -12.25 -17.63 -9.33
N VAL A 306 -12.25 -16.41 -9.88
CA VAL A 306 -11.42 -15.30 -9.40
C VAL A 306 -11.86 -14.90 -7.98
N GLU A 307 -13.17 -14.80 -7.75
CA GLU A 307 -13.69 -14.56 -6.39
C GLU A 307 -13.30 -15.69 -5.43
N TRP A 308 -13.45 -16.95 -5.83
CA TRP A 308 -13.06 -18.10 -4.99
C TRP A 308 -11.57 -18.08 -4.63
N ILE A 309 -10.69 -17.75 -5.57
CA ILE A 309 -9.26 -17.58 -5.33
C ILE A 309 -9.05 -16.47 -4.29
N GLY A 310 -9.64 -15.28 -4.49
CA GLY A 310 -9.48 -14.15 -3.56
C GLY A 310 -9.96 -14.48 -2.15
N ARG A 311 -11.14 -15.12 -2.05
CA ARG A 311 -11.72 -15.58 -0.78
C ARG A 311 -10.83 -16.57 -0.03
N THR A 312 -10.20 -17.48 -0.76
CA THR A 312 -9.30 -18.49 -0.18
C THR A 312 -7.95 -17.88 0.20
N TRP A 313 -7.43 -16.98 -0.64
CA TRP A 313 -6.16 -16.28 -0.43
C TRP A 313 -6.16 -15.38 0.80
N LEU A 314 -7.33 -14.90 1.22
CA LEU A 314 -7.45 -14.10 2.46
C LEU A 314 -6.87 -14.83 3.68
N TRP A 315 -6.97 -16.16 3.75
CA TRP A 315 -6.35 -16.95 4.82
C TRP A 315 -4.82 -16.88 4.81
N VAL A 316 -4.20 -16.85 3.63
CA VAL A 316 -2.75 -16.67 3.48
C VAL A 316 -2.34 -15.30 4.04
N ALA A 317 -3.11 -14.26 3.69
CA ALA A 317 -2.85 -12.90 4.16
C ALA A 317 -3.02 -12.74 5.69
N LEU A 318 -4.07 -13.33 6.27
CA LEU A 318 -4.29 -13.35 7.73
C LEU A 318 -3.20 -14.13 8.47
N THR A 319 -2.74 -15.24 7.89
CA THR A 319 -1.64 -16.03 8.46
C THR A 319 -0.34 -15.22 8.45
N ALA A 320 0.00 -14.59 7.32
CA ALA A 320 1.17 -13.72 7.21
C ALA A 320 1.10 -12.55 8.20
N TRP A 321 -0.06 -11.88 8.31
CA TRP A 321 -0.28 -10.80 9.28
C TRP A 321 -0.02 -11.26 10.72
N THR A 322 -0.56 -12.43 11.10
CA THR A 322 -0.39 -12.98 12.45
C THR A 322 1.08 -13.28 12.74
N LEU A 323 1.80 -13.90 11.79
CA LEU A 323 3.22 -14.21 11.94
C LEU A 323 4.07 -12.93 12.09
N VAL A 324 3.82 -11.91 11.26
CA VAL A 324 4.54 -10.64 11.31
C VAL A 324 4.23 -9.89 12.61
N LEU A 325 2.98 -9.90 13.06
CA LEU A 325 2.58 -9.31 14.34
C LEU A 325 3.30 -9.99 15.51
N LEU A 326 3.31 -11.32 15.55
CA LEU A 326 4.01 -12.08 16.59
C LEU A 326 5.51 -11.80 16.58
N ALA A 327 6.14 -11.70 15.40
CA ALA A 327 7.55 -11.34 15.26
C ALA A 327 7.83 -9.91 15.77
N MET A 328 6.96 -8.96 15.46
CA MET A 328 7.04 -7.59 15.98
C MET A 328 6.94 -7.57 17.51
N LEU A 329 5.93 -8.23 18.08
CA LEU A 329 5.71 -8.29 19.52
C LEU A 329 6.89 -8.96 20.23
N HIS A 330 7.37 -10.10 19.72
CA HIS A 330 8.54 -10.80 20.26
C HIS A 330 9.78 -9.88 20.29
N THR A 331 10.00 -9.11 19.23
CA THR A 331 11.12 -8.16 19.16
C THR A 331 10.95 -7.04 20.18
N LEU A 332 9.74 -6.50 20.35
CA LEU A 332 9.47 -5.46 21.36
C LEU A 332 9.69 -5.97 22.79
N PHE A 333 9.25 -7.19 23.11
CA PHE A 333 9.42 -7.76 24.45
C PHE A 333 10.89 -8.14 24.77
N THR A 334 11.60 -8.74 23.81
CA THR A 334 13.01 -9.14 24.00
C THR A 334 13.98 -7.97 24.04
N THR A 335 13.66 -6.84 23.38
CA THR A 335 14.47 -5.62 23.46
C THR A 335 14.26 -4.93 24.82
N ARG A 336 13.06 -5.02 25.40
CA ARG A 336 12.73 -4.44 26.70
C ARG A 336 13.38 -5.18 27.87
N SER A 337 13.58 -6.50 27.77
CA SER A 337 14.27 -7.29 28.80
C SER A 337 15.81 -7.10 28.80
N ARG A 338 16.36 -6.39 27.81
CA ARG A 338 17.81 -6.11 27.68
C ARG A 338 18.23 -4.70 28.12
N GLU A 339 17.31 -3.85 28.57
CA GLU A 339 17.64 -2.61 29.27
C GLU A 339 17.70 -2.93 30.78
N PRO A 340 18.88 -3.11 31.40
CA PRO A 340 18.95 -3.05 32.85
C PRO A 340 18.66 -1.61 33.27
N GLU A 341 17.83 -1.46 34.31
CA GLU A 341 17.61 -0.20 35.02
C GLU A 341 18.96 0.50 35.26
N ARG A 342 19.26 1.53 34.47
CA ARG A 342 20.26 2.53 34.84
C ARG A 342 19.50 3.66 35.52
N THR A 343 19.19 3.43 36.79
CA THR A 343 18.98 4.52 37.78
C THR A 343 20.32 5.13 38.16
#